data_AF-A0A3R6ZFA8-F1
#
_entry.id   AF-A0A3R6ZFA8-F1
#
_cell.length_a   1.000
_cell.length_b   1.000
_cell.length_c   1.000
_cell.angle_alpha   90.00
_cell.angle_beta   90.00
_cell.angle_gamma   90.00
#
_symmetry.space_group_name_H-M   'P 1'
#
loop_
_entity.id
_entity.type
_entity.pdbx_description
1 polymer ?
#
loop_
_entity_poly.entity_id
_entity_poly.type
_entity_poly.pdbx_seq_one_letter_code
_entity_poly.pdbx_strand_id
1 'polypeptide(L)'
;MKKVVAALLAPLALASTYDEWDLPDYCMATDTMDKVAIPPLTSNRPMELVQAQVIARHGARAPYSRVFCWETAPSPALVDGLFPYDVTDDSDTEHMLTWMTADGATDYIDHKSDNSCPALPFVRANSPLQATPEWAALSRDVAPLQAEFERVVNGTFSWDTCLECLMIARCNDLALPPGMTQELFDGLIQHVQARKKLVLTFQGGRYAKVDMHHMWADVLQRIDKSIADPQHAPRLSITIGNKHSLKQLAL
;
A
#
# COMPACT_ATOMS: atom_id res chain seq x y z
N MET A 1 2.55 22.32 57.24
CA MET A 1 3.44 21.90 56.15
C MET A 1 2.93 20.60 55.56
N LYS A 2 2.29 20.64 54.38
CA LYS A 2 1.92 19.42 53.62
C LYS A 2 2.69 19.47 52.30
N LYS A 3 3.64 18.55 52.13
CA LYS A 3 4.39 18.38 50.89
C LYS A 3 3.44 17.76 49.85
N VAL A 4 3.16 18.48 48.78
CA VAL A 4 2.48 17.91 47.61
C VAL A 4 3.55 17.21 46.77
N VAL A 5 3.47 15.89 46.69
CA VAL A 5 4.31 15.08 45.79
C VAL A 5 3.65 15.16 44.42
N ALA A 6 4.29 15.87 43.49
CA ALA A 6 3.90 15.83 42.08
C ALA A 6 4.28 14.45 41.52
N ALA A 7 3.27 13.62 41.25
CA ALA A 7 3.47 12.37 40.53
C ALA A 7 3.82 12.70 39.08
N LEU A 8 5.06 12.41 38.68
CA LEU A 8 5.47 12.35 37.28
C LEU A 8 4.73 11.18 36.62
N LEU A 9 3.62 11.50 35.95
CA LEU A 9 3.02 10.61 34.97
C LEU A 9 3.90 10.66 33.71
N ALA A 10 4.85 9.73 33.62
CA ALA A 10 5.50 9.45 32.35
C ALA A 10 4.41 8.98 31.36
N PRO A 11 4.31 9.55 30.15
CA PRO A 11 3.39 9.03 29.15
C PRO A 11 3.87 7.63 28.78
N LEU A 12 3.10 6.61 29.16
CA LEU A 12 3.18 5.30 28.54
C LEU A 12 2.81 5.52 27.07
N ALA A 13 3.83 5.60 26.21
CA ALA A 13 3.62 5.45 24.77
C ALA A 13 3.03 4.05 24.57
N LEU A 14 1.72 3.98 24.37
CA LEU A 14 1.07 2.76 23.92
C LEU A 14 1.74 2.40 22.60
N ALA A 15 2.51 1.31 22.60
CA ALA A 15 3.00 0.72 21.36
C ALA A 15 1.79 0.57 20.44
N SER A 16 1.87 1.23 19.28
CA SER A 16 0.85 1.10 18.26
C SER A 16 0.82 -0.35 17.81
N THR A 17 -0.35 -0.90 17.53
CA THR A 17 -0.50 -2.24 16.91
C THR A 17 0.26 -2.37 15.58
N TYR A 18 0.76 -1.24 15.07
CA TYR A 18 1.48 -1.13 13.81
C TYR A 18 2.99 -0.89 13.98
N ASP A 19 3.49 -0.80 15.20
CA ASP A 19 4.92 -0.59 15.45
C ASP A 19 5.76 -1.80 15.01
N GLU A 20 5.21 -3.01 15.09
CA GLU A 20 5.82 -4.26 14.57
C GLU A 20 5.32 -4.66 13.17
N TRP A 21 4.57 -3.80 12.50
CA TRP A 21 4.10 -4.14 11.16
C TRP A 21 5.24 -4.01 10.14
N ASP A 22 5.58 -5.15 9.53
CA ASP A 22 6.40 -5.21 8.34
C ASP A 22 5.59 -4.84 7.11
N LEU A 23 6.15 -3.94 6.29
CA LEU A 23 5.57 -3.66 5.00
C LEU A 23 5.68 -4.92 4.12
N PRO A 24 4.66 -5.23 3.30
CA PRO A 24 4.72 -6.39 2.42
C PRO A 24 5.97 -6.39 1.56
N ASP A 25 6.55 -7.58 1.36
CA ASP A 25 7.64 -7.76 0.43
C ASP A 25 7.26 -7.21 -0.93
N TYR A 26 8.21 -6.52 -1.56
CA TYR A 26 7.92 -5.89 -2.84
C TYR A 26 7.82 -6.92 -3.97
N CYS A 27 8.72 -7.91 -3.98
CA CYS A 27 8.62 -9.08 -4.84
C CYS A 27 7.87 -10.18 -4.08
N MET A 28 6.71 -10.57 -4.57
CA MET A 28 5.98 -11.74 -4.06
C MET A 28 6.22 -12.89 -5.03
N ALA A 29 7.30 -13.63 -4.81
CA ALA A 29 7.55 -14.86 -5.55
C ALA A 29 6.50 -15.91 -5.12
N THR A 30 5.96 -16.65 -6.09
CA THR A 30 4.83 -17.58 -5.89
C THR A 30 5.17 -18.72 -4.92
N ASP A 31 6.44 -19.14 -4.89
CA ASP A 31 7.02 -20.11 -3.96
C ASP A 31 7.12 -19.61 -2.51
N THR A 32 6.94 -18.30 -2.28
CA THR A 32 6.94 -17.69 -0.94
C THR A 32 5.54 -17.29 -0.46
N MET A 33 4.48 -17.57 -1.22
CA MET A 33 3.12 -17.13 -0.87
C MET A 33 2.57 -17.74 0.42
N ASP A 34 3.08 -18.89 0.84
CA ASP A 34 2.68 -19.53 2.11
C ASP A 34 2.91 -18.64 3.33
N LYS A 35 3.88 -17.71 3.27
CA LYS A 35 4.17 -16.76 4.35
C LYS A 35 3.03 -15.78 4.63
N VAL A 36 2.14 -15.57 3.66
CA VAL A 36 0.97 -14.66 3.76
C VAL A 36 -0.35 -15.41 3.65
N ALA A 37 -0.34 -16.74 3.78
CA ALA A 37 -1.55 -17.54 3.72
C ALA A 37 -2.52 -17.12 4.84
N ILE A 38 -3.79 -16.97 4.49
CA ILE A 38 -4.86 -16.74 5.47
C ILE A 38 -4.98 -18.02 6.30
N PRO A 39 -4.77 -17.97 7.64
CA PRO A 39 -4.86 -19.16 8.46
C PRO A 39 -6.29 -19.72 8.45
N PRO A 40 -6.45 -21.06 8.53
CA PRO A 40 -7.77 -21.67 8.54
C PRO A 40 -8.59 -21.18 9.74
N LEU A 41 -9.86 -20.87 9.49
CA LEU A 41 -10.79 -20.51 10.55
C LEU A 41 -11.08 -21.74 11.42
N THR A 42 -10.68 -21.70 12.69
CA THR A 42 -11.00 -22.73 13.68
C THR A 42 -12.14 -22.24 14.57
N SER A 43 -13.33 -22.81 14.41
CA SER A 43 -14.51 -22.46 15.21
C SER A 43 -15.37 -23.69 15.47
N ASN A 44 -15.86 -23.81 16.71
CA ASN A 44 -16.84 -24.83 17.10
C ASN A 44 -18.29 -24.40 16.81
N ARG A 45 -18.47 -23.22 16.22
CA ARG A 45 -19.79 -22.69 15.82
C ARG A 45 -19.98 -22.89 14.32
N PRO A 46 -21.21 -23.18 13.86
CA PRO A 46 -21.52 -23.10 12.45
C PRO A 46 -21.34 -21.65 12.00
N MET A 47 -20.39 -21.43 11.10
CA MET A 47 -20.10 -20.13 10.50
C MET A 47 -20.35 -20.23 9.01
N GLU A 48 -20.94 -19.19 8.43
CA GLU A 48 -21.14 -19.04 6.99
C GLU A 48 -20.45 -17.75 6.53
N LEU A 49 -19.67 -17.83 5.46
CA LEU A 49 -19.09 -16.64 4.83
C LEU A 49 -20.18 -15.96 4.00
N VAL A 50 -20.73 -14.87 4.51
CA VAL A 50 -21.80 -14.11 3.85
C VAL A 50 -21.25 -13.13 2.81
N GLN A 51 -20.08 -12.55 3.07
CA GLN A 51 -19.49 -11.51 2.23
C GLN A 51 -17.96 -11.46 2.36
N ALA A 52 -17.26 -11.23 1.24
CA ALA A 52 -15.81 -11.01 1.20
C ALA A 52 -15.45 -9.69 0.49
N GLN A 53 -14.60 -8.88 1.14
CA GLN A 53 -13.97 -7.70 0.53
C GLN A 53 -12.52 -8.03 0.20
N VAL A 54 -12.12 -7.89 -1.05
CA VAL A 54 -10.73 -8.02 -1.48
C VAL A 54 -10.25 -6.64 -1.92
N ILE A 55 -9.24 -6.12 -1.23
CA ILE A 55 -8.57 -4.90 -1.62
C ILE A 55 -7.15 -5.30 -1.97
N ALA A 56 -6.76 -5.10 -3.23
CA ALA A 56 -5.48 -5.58 -3.73
C ALA A 56 -4.71 -4.48 -4.48
N ARG A 57 -3.39 -4.62 -4.48
CA ARG A 57 -2.50 -3.81 -5.30
C ARG A 57 -2.58 -4.37 -6.72
N HIS A 58 -2.45 -3.51 -7.71
CA HIS A 58 -2.11 -3.99 -9.06
C HIS A 58 -0.89 -4.94 -9.03
N GLY A 59 -0.83 -5.86 -9.99
CA GLY A 59 0.30 -6.79 -10.15
C GLY A 59 1.62 -6.12 -10.55
N ALA A 60 2.63 -6.92 -10.87
CA ALA A 60 3.88 -6.41 -11.44
C ALA A 60 3.56 -5.56 -12.68
N ARG A 61 4.25 -4.42 -12.84
CA ARG A 61 4.04 -3.50 -13.96
C ARG A 61 5.35 -2.91 -14.45
N ALA A 62 5.33 -2.36 -15.67
CA ALA A 62 6.40 -1.50 -16.14
C ALA A 62 6.50 -0.21 -15.28
N PRO A 63 7.69 0.41 -15.19
CA PRO A 63 7.89 1.65 -14.44
C PRO A 63 7.06 2.79 -15.05
N TYR A 64 6.63 3.73 -14.21
CA TYR A 64 5.86 4.90 -14.64
C TYR A 64 6.65 5.89 -15.51
N SER A 65 7.99 5.87 -15.42
CA SER A 65 8.86 6.75 -16.19
C SER A 65 9.93 5.96 -16.93
N ARG A 66 10.24 6.41 -18.15
CA ARG A 66 11.28 5.80 -18.98
C ARG A 66 12.65 6.15 -18.40
N VAL A 67 13.21 5.25 -17.61
CA VAL A 67 14.59 5.36 -17.12
C VAL A 67 15.49 4.39 -17.92
N PHE A 68 15.15 3.09 -17.95
CA PHE A 68 15.80 2.07 -18.81
C PHE A 68 15.03 0.74 -18.92
N CYS A 69 13.98 0.51 -18.12
CA CYS A 69 13.61 -0.87 -17.80
C CYS A 69 12.59 -1.57 -18.74
N TRP A 70 11.62 -0.92 -19.40
CA TRP A 70 10.50 -1.65 -20.06
C TRP A 70 9.84 -0.90 -21.25
N GLU A 71 9.25 -1.65 -22.20
CA GLU A 71 8.45 -1.14 -23.35
C GLU A 71 6.93 -1.45 -23.28
N THR A 72 6.46 -2.40 -22.45
CA THR A 72 5.02 -2.79 -22.39
C THR A 72 4.48 -2.90 -20.96
N ALA A 73 3.20 -2.58 -20.74
CA ALA A 73 2.54 -2.66 -19.43
C ALA A 73 1.65 -3.91 -19.32
N PRO A 74 1.67 -4.68 -18.20
CA PRO A 74 0.78 -5.82 -17.98
C PRO A 74 -0.65 -5.40 -17.58
N SER A 75 -1.64 -6.22 -17.97
CA SER A 75 -3.04 -6.12 -17.53
C SER A 75 -3.31 -6.94 -16.25
N PRO A 76 -4.40 -6.67 -15.50
CA PRO A 76 -4.73 -7.42 -14.29
C PRO A 76 -5.15 -8.87 -14.60
N ALA A 77 -4.42 -9.86 -14.07
CA ALA A 77 -4.69 -11.30 -14.24
C ALA A 77 -5.55 -11.93 -13.12
N LEU A 78 -6.01 -11.13 -12.14
CA LEU A 78 -6.74 -11.64 -10.98
C LEU A 78 -8.11 -12.22 -11.36
N VAL A 79 -8.79 -11.59 -12.32
CA VAL A 79 -10.14 -11.99 -12.74
C VAL A 79 -10.09 -13.33 -13.48
N ASP A 80 -9.14 -13.50 -14.41
CA ASP A 80 -8.93 -14.74 -15.16
C ASP A 80 -8.64 -15.94 -14.25
N GLY A 81 -8.04 -15.72 -13.07
CA GLY A 81 -7.81 -16.77 -12.08
C GLY A 81 -9.04 -17.12 -11.24
N LEU A 82 -9.88 -16.14 -10.91
CA LEU A 82 -11.09 -16.34 -10.10
C LEU A 82 -12.26 -16.87 -10.93
N PHE A 83 -12.33 -16.46 -12.19
CA PHE A 83 -13.35 -16.84 -13.16
C PHE A 83 -12.62 -17.30 -14.43
N PRO A 84 -12.13 -18.55 -14.44
CA PRO A 84 -11.36 -19.06 -15.57
C PRO A 84 -12.23 -19.08 -16.82
N TYR A 85 -11.65 -18.59 -17.90
CA TYR A 85 -12.29 -18.55 -19.22
C TYR A 85 -12.73 -19.95 -19.67
N ASP A 86 -13.99 -20.08 -20.04
CA ASP A 86 -14.51 -21.22 -20.81
C ASP A 86 -14.79 -20.77 -22.25
N VAL A 87 -14.42 -21.61 -23.22
CA VAL A 87 -14.67 -21.37 -24.65
C VAL A 87 -16.16 -21.26 -24.98
N THR A 88 -17.05 -21.75 -24.10
CA THR A 88 -18.50 -21.58 -24.25
C THR A 88 -18.96 -20.16 -23.97
N ASP A 89 -18.17 -19.36 -23.26
CA ASP A 89 -18.52 -18.00 -22.83
C ASP A 89 -18.36 -16.97 -23.96
N ASP A 90 -17.65 -17.32 -25.04
CA ASP A 90 -17.45 -16.45 -26.22
C ASP A 90 -18.76 -16.00 -26.87
N SER A 91 -19.82 -16.79 -26.69
CA SER A 91 -21.16 -16.48 -27.21
C SER A 91 -22.09 -15.82 -26.19
N ASP A 92 -21.68 -15.76 -24.92
CA ASP A 92 -22.48 -15.33 -23.79
C ASP A 92 -22.05 -13.93 -23.32
N THR A 93 -22.54 -12.92 -24.04
CA THR A 93 -22.34 -11.52 -23.64
C THR A 93 -23.14 -11.11 -22.40
N GLU A 94 -24.06 -11.96 -21.92
CA GLU A 94 -24.89 -11.66 -20.73
C GLU A 94 -24.15 -11.90 -19.41
N HIS A 95 -23.11 -12.75 -19.42
CA HIS A 95 -22.33 -13.11 -18.24
C HIS A 95 -20.92 -12.48 -18.21
N MET A 96 -20.69 -11.43 -19.00
CA MET A 96 -19.42 -10.69 -18.97
C MET A 96 -19.22 -9.95 -17.64
N LEU A 97 -18.06 -10.17 -17.02
CA LEU A 97 -17.65 -9.40 -15.85
C LEU A 97 -17.34 -7.95 -16.23
N THR A 98 -18.04 -7.02 -15.61
CA THR A 98 -17.82 -5.59 -15.82
C THR A 98 -16.85 -5.05 -14.77
N TRP A 99 -15.80 -4.37 -15.22
CA TRP A 99 -14.87 -3.66 -14.35
C TRP A 99 -15.19 -2.16 -14.33
N MET A 100 -15.51 -1.63 -13.15
CA MET A 100 -15.80 -0.20 -12.99
C MET A 100 -14.52 0.56 -12.65
N THR A 101 -14.25 1.64 -13.37
CA THR A 101 -13.13 2.56 -13.09
C THR A 101 -13.66 3.95 -12.78
N ALA A 102 -13.06 4.64 -11.82
CA ALA A 102 -13.33 6.05 -11.59
C ALA A 102 -12.61 6.92 -12.63
N ASP A 103 -13.10 8.14 -12.82
CA ASP A 103 -12.36 9.16 -13.57
C ASP A 103 -11.11 9.57 -12.77
N GLY A 104 -9.97 9.71 -13.44
CA GLY A 104 -8.69 9.98 -12.78
C GLY A 104 -8.65 11.26 -11.93
N ALA A 105 -9.53 12.24 -12.19
CA ALA A 105 -9.62 13.45 -11.38
C ALA A 105 -10.44 13.26 -10.09
N THR A 106 -11.26 12.21 -10.02
CA THR A 106 -12.16 11.93 -8.89
C THR A 106 -11.86 10.60 -8.20
N ASP A 107 -10.91 9.82 -8.73
CA ASP A 107 -10.48 8.56 -8.17
C ASP A 107 -9.81 8.76 -6.80
N TYR A 108 -10.60 8.56 -5.75
CA TYR A 108 -10.13 8.59 -4.38
C TYR A 108 -9.32 7.34 -4.00
N ILE A 109 -9.23 6.30 -4.84
CA ILE A 109 -8.45 5.07 -4.62
C ILE A 109 -7.02 5.23 -5.15
N ASP A 110 -6.80 6.03 -6.20
CA ASP A 110 -5.47 6.27 -6.80
C ASP A 110 -4.57 7.14 -5.89
N HIS A 111 -5.16 8.00 -5.05
CA HIS A 111 -4.52 8.96 -4.12
C HIS A 111 -3.42 9.85 -4.74
N LYS A 112 -3.28 9.90 -6.07
CA LYS A 112 -2.30 10.76 -6.74
C LYS A 112 -2.65 12.24 -6.65
N SER A 113 -3.93 12.55 -6.51
CA SER A 113 -4.38 13.90 -6.18
C SER A 113 -4.83 13.93 -4.73
N ASP A 114 -4.11 14.66 -3.86
CA ASP A 114 -4.48 14.91 -2.46
C ASP A 114 -5.78 15.76 -2.32
N ASN A 115 -6.56 15.86 -3.39
CA ASN A 115 -7.80 16.62 -3.47
C ASN A 115 -9.01 15.75 -3.09
N SER A 116 -8.84 14.43 -2.98
CA SER A 116 -9.88 13.49 -2.55
C SER A 116 -10.45 13.82 -1.17
N CYS A 117 -9.65 14.44 -0.30
CA CYS A 117 -10.07 14.86 1.03
C CYS A 117 -9.59 16.29 1.37
N PRO A 118 -10.51 17.28 1.50
CA PRO A 118 -10.19 18.66 1.86
C PRO A 118 -9.47 18.82 3.21
N ALA A 119 -9.50 17.80 4.08
CA ALA A 119 -8.81 17.81 5.37
C ALA A 119 -7.31 17.50 5.28
N LEU A 120 -6.83 16.84 4.21
CA LEU A 120 -5.42 16.45 4.07
C LEU A 120 -4.44 17.63 4.08
N PRO A 121 -4.71 18.77 3.41
CA PRO A 121 -3.87 19.96 3.54
C PRO A 121 -3.71 20.43 4.99
N PHE A 122 -4.76 20.37 5.80
CA PHE A 122 -4.72 20.78 7.20
C PHE A 122 -3.92 19.82 8.07
N VAL A 123 -3.99 18.51 7.82
CA VAL A 123 -3.17 17.52 8.52
C VAL A 123 -1.68 17.79 8.26
N ARG A 124 -1.32 18.15 7.02
CA ARG A 124 0.07 18.47 6.64
C ARG A 124 0.56 19.80 7.17
N ALA A 125 -0.30 20.83 7.16
CA ALA A 125 0.08 22.19 7.57
C ALA A 125 0.24 22.35 9.09
N ASN A 126 -0.60 21.68 9.89
CA ASN A 126 -0.64 21.89 11.34
C ASN A 126 0.49 21.18 12.10
N SER A 127 1.20 20.24 11.48
CA SER A 127 2.38 19.60 12.06
C SER A 127 3.22 19.00 10.93
N PRO A 128 4.20 19.73 10.40
CA PRO A 128 5.00 19.23 9.29
C PRO A 128 5.88 18.10 9.80
N LEU A 129 5.56 16.86 9.42
CA LEU A 129 6.37 15.68 9.71
C LEU A 129 7.85 15.91 9.38
N GLN A 130 8.12 16.69 8.33
CA GLN A 130 9.46 17.03 7.88
C GLN A 130 10.30 17.81 8.89
N ALA A 131 9.67 18.48 9.87
CA ALA A 131 10.34 19.20 10.94
C ALA A 131 10.69 18.31 12.15
N THR A 132 10.32 17.02 12.12
CA THR A 132 10.57 16.11 13.25
C THR A 132 12.03 15.64 13.30
N PRO A 133 12.58 15.38 14.50
CA PRO A 133 13.92 14.79 14.64
C PRO A 133 14.08 13.44 13.92
N GLU A 134 13.02 12.63 13.90
CA GLU A 134 12.97 11.32 13.24
C GLU A 134 13.14 11.47 11.73
N TRP A 135 12.42 12.44 11.13
CA TRP A 135 12.58 12.74 9.70
C TRP A 135 13.98 13.27 9.38
N ALA A 136 14.54 14.11 10.25
CA ALA A 136 15.89 14.64 10.09
C ALA A 136 16.96 13.54 10.21
N ALA A 137 16.77 12.56 11.11
CA ALA A 137 17.65 11.41 11.25
C ALA A 137 17.64 10.55 9.98
N LEU A 138 16.45 10.12 9.53
CA LEU A 138 16.31 9.36 8.29
C LEU A 138 16.94 10.06 7.10
N SER A 139 16.76 11.38 6.99
CA SER A 139 17.33 12.17 5.89
C SER A 139 18.86 12.22 5.93
N ARG A 140 19.48 12.23 7.12
CA ARG A 140 20.94 12.15 7.26
C ARG A 140 21.46 10.76 6.89
N ASP A 141 20.78 9.72 7.35
CA ASP A 141 21.22 8.33 7.19
C ASP A 141 21.20 7.88 5.72
N VAL A 142 20.27 8.41 4.91
CA VAL A 142 20.16 8.06 3.49
C VAL A 142 21.05 8.87 2.57
N ALA A 143 21.55 10.03 3.00
CA ALA A 143 22.30 10.93 2.13
C ALA A 143 23.51 10.26 1.44
N PRO A 144 24.31 9.40 2.12
CA PRO A 144 25.40 8.67 1.45
C PRO A 144 24.91 7.65 0.42
N LEU A 145 23.81 6.94 0.74
CA LEU A 145 23.20 5.95 -0.17
C LEU A 145 22.63 6.64 -1.42
N GLN A 146 22.00 7.79 -1.24
CA GLN A 146 21.50 8.61 -2.34
C GLN A 146 22.64 9.09 -3.24
N ALA A 147 23.72 9.63 -2.67
CA ALA A 147 24.87 10.09 -3.45
C ALA A 147 25.51 8.96 -4.26
N GLU A 148 25.65 7.77 -3.65
CA GLU A 148 26.17 6.60 -4.34
C GLU A 148 25.23 6.11 -5.45
N PHE A 149 23.92 6.13 -5.18
CA PHE A 149 22.92 5.81 -6.20
C PHE A 149 23.03 6.73 -7.42
N GLU A 150 23.05 8.05 -7.20
CA GLU A 150 23.12 9.05 -8.27
C GLU A 150 24.38 8.86 -9.13
N ARG A 151 25.50 8.49 -8.49
CA ARG A 151 26.74 8.13 -9.18
C ARG A 151 26.60 6.88 -10.04
N VAL A 152 25.92 5.84 -9.55
CA VAL A 152 25.72 4.57 -10.26
C VAL A 152 24.79 4.74 -11.47
N VAL A 153 23.69 5.47 -11.33
CA VAL A 153 22.71 5.63 -12.42
C VAL A 153 22.97 6.84 -13.31
N ASN A 154 23.97 7.67 -12.98
CA ASN A 154 24.28 8.93 -13.67
C ASN A 154 23.03 9.80 -13.88
N GLY A 155 22.28 10.01 -12.79
CA GLY A 155 21.00 10.71 -12.81
C GLY A 155 20.58 11.14 -11.41
N THR A 156 19.60 12.02 -11.33
CA THR A 156 19.08 12.50 -10.04
C THR A 156 18.25 11.41 -9.39
N PHE A 157 18.48 11.21 -8.10
CA PHE A 157 17.70 10.28 -7.32
C PHE A 157 16.24 10.76 -7.27
N SER A 158 15.32 9.88 -7.64
CA SER A 158 13.89 10.09 -7.45
C SER A 158 13.27 8.86 -6.81
N TRP A 159 12.63 9.07 -5.65
CA TRP A 159 11.97 8.03 -4.88
C TRP A 159 10.86 7.35 -5.69
N ASP A 160 10.15 8.11 -6.51
CA ASP A 160 8.95 7.64 -7.22
C ASP A 160 9.28 6.91 -8.52
N THR A 161 10.40 7.23 -9.16
CA THR A 161 10.70 6.74 -10.52
C THR A 161 11.90 5.80 -10.56
N CYS A 162 13.01 6.17 -9.93
CA CYS A 162 14.26 5.42 -10.05
C CYS A 162 14.22 4.13 -9.22
N LEU A 163 13.75 4.22 -7.97
CA LEU A 163 13.66 3.04 -7.11
C LEU A 163 12.61 2.05 -7.62
N GLU A 164 11.46 2.54 -8.09
CA GLU A 164 10.43 1.67 -8.68
C GLU A 164 10.98 0.87 -9.88
N CYS A 165 11.77 1.50 -10.76
CA CYS A 165 12.41 0.82 -11.90
C CYS A 165 13.37 -0.29 -11.44
N LEU A 166 14.23 -0.02 -10.46
CA LEU A 166 15.17 -1.00 -9.93
C LEU A 166 14.47 -2.17 -9.26
N MET A 167 13.41 -1.90 -8.49
CA MET A 167 12.66 -2.94 -7.81
C MET A 167 11.93 -3.83 -8.83
N ILE A 168 11.35 -3.25 -9.89
CA ILE A 168 10.79 -4.01 -11.01
C ILE A 168 11.88 -4.86 -11.67
N ALA A 169 13.05 -4.29 -11.95
CA ALA A 169 14.16 -5.03 -12.55
C ALA A 169 14.58 -6.22 -11.68
N ARG A 170 14.73 -6.00 -10.36
CA ARG A 170 15.07 -7.05 -9.39
C ARG A 170 14.03 -8.16 -9.33
N CYS A 171 12.74 -7.83 -9.31
CA CYS A 171 11.68 -8.85 -9.24
C CYS A 171 11.51 -9.67 -10.53
N ASN A 172 12.12 -9.25 -11.63
CA ASN A 172 12.04 -9.91 -12.94
C ASN A 172 13.40 -10.43 -13.41
N ASP A 173 14.36 -10.60 -12.48
CA ASP A 173 15.71 -11.08 -12.74
C ASP A 173 16.45 -10.31 -13.87
N LEU A 174 16.14 -9.02 -14.01
CA LEU A 174 16.79 -8.15 -14.98
C LEU A 174 18.12 -7.63 -14.43
N ALA A 175 19.09 -7.45 -15.33
CA ALA A 175 20.37 -6.86 -14.99
C ALA A 175 20.18 -5.44 -14.43
N LEU A 176 20.75 -5.19 -13.25
CA LEU A 176 20.80 -3.86 -12.65
C LEU A 176 21.94 -3.04 -13.27
N PRO A 177 21.88 -1.68 -13.19
CA PRO A 177 22.98 -0.84 -13.66
C PRO A 177 24.33 -1.25 -13.06
N PRO A 178 25.43 -1.22 -13.84
CA PRO A 178 26.75 -1.56 -13.34
C PRO A 178 27.13 -0.74 -12.10
N GLY A 179 27.54 -1.41 -11.03
CA GLY A 179 27.85 -0.77 -9.74
C GLY A 179 26.68 -0.75 -8.75
N MET A 180 25.49 -1.20 -9.13
CA MET A 180 24.39 -1.43 -8.19
C MET A 180 24.65 -2.70 -7.38
N THR A 181 25.17 -2.55 -6.15
CA THR A 181 25.35 -3.69 -5.24
C THR A 181 24.04 -4.04 -4.52
N GLN A 182 23.99 -5.24 -3.93
CA GLN A 182 22.85 -5.66 -3.13
C GLN A 182 22.69 -4.78 -1.88
N GLU A 183 23.79 -4.41 -1.23
CA GLU A 183 23.79 -3.56 -0.04
C GLU A 183 23.23 -2.17 -0.33
N LEU A 184 23.61 -1.58 -1.47
CA LEU A 184 23.07 -0.29 -1.91
C LEU A 184 21.57 -0.38 -2.18
N PHE A 185 21.14 -1.43 -2.89
CA PHE A 185 19.72 -1.66 -3.17
C PHE A 185 18.91 -1.84 -1.88
N ASP A 186 19.32 -2.77 -1.01
CA ASP A 186 18.62 -3.11 0.23
C ASP A 186 18.56 -1.90 1.18
N GLY A 187 19.65 -1.12 1.30
CA GLY A 187 19.68 0.10 2.09
C GLY A 187 18.70 1.18 1.59
N LEU A 188 18.59 1.36 0.26
CA LEU A 188 17.61 2.28 -0.33
C LEU A 188 16.16 1.81 -0.08
N ILE A 189 15.89 0.51 -0.19
CA ILE A 189 14.56 -0.05 0.09
C ILE A 189 14.18 0.14 1.56
N GLN A 190 15.09 -0.18 2.48
CA GLN A 190 14.87 -0.02 3.92
C GLN A 190 14.55 1.44 4.27
N HIS A 191 15.26 2.40 3.68
CA HIS A 191 14.95 3.80 3.89
C HIS A 191 13.55 4.19 3.40
N VAL A 192 13.12 3.72 2.22
CA VAL A 192 11.75 3.99 1.73
C VAL A 192 10.71 3.43 2.65
N GLN A 193 10.92 2.19 3.11
CA GLN A 193 10.01 1.54 4.04
C GLN A 193 9.91 2.34 5.34
N ALA A 194 11.04 2.76 5.92
CA ALA A 194 11.08 3.56 7.14
C ALA A 194 10.40 4.93 6.96
N ARG A 195 10.71 5.64 5.87
CA ARG A 195 10.10 6.95 5.56
C ARG A 195 8.60 6.84 5.32
N LYS A 196 8.15 5.81 4.59
CA LYS A 196 6.73 5.59 4.36
C LYS A 196 6.01 5.21 5.66
N LYS A 197 6.59 4.33 6.49
CA LYS A 197 6.06 3.99 7.82
C LYS A 197 5.88 5.25 8.66
N LEU A 198 6.89 6.11 8.71
CA LEU A 198 6.84 7.38 9.45
C LEU A 198 5.69 8.30 8.96
N VAL A 199 5.50 8.46 7.64
CA VAL A 199 4.36 9.22 7.09
C VAL A 199 3.02 8.63 7.52
N LEU A 200 2.93 7.31 7.48
CA LEU A 200 1.69 6.61 7.67
C LEU A 200 1.26 6.51 9.14
N THR A 201 2.22 6.41 10.06
CA THR A 201 1.94 6.32 11.52
C THR A 201 1.94 7.68 12.21
N PHE A 202 2.38 8.75 11.53
CA PHE A 202 2.47 10.09 12.10
C PHE A 202 1.15 10.53 12.76
N GLN A 203 1.25 11.04 13.98
CA GLN A 203 0.11 11.46 14.80
C GLN A 203 -0.98 10.39 14.97
N GLY A 204 -0.57 9.14 15.24
CA GLY A 204 -1.52 8.03 15.42
C GLY A 204 -2.25 7.66 14.13
N GLY A 205 -1.57 7.80 13.00
CA GLY A 205 -2.10 7.49 11.68
C GLY A 205 -3.14 8.47 11.17
N ARG A 206 -3.15 9.71 11.66
CA ARG A 206 -4.15 10.72 11.26
C ARG A 206 -4.19 10.93 9.74
N TYR A 207 -3.03 10.94 9.08
CA TYR A 207 -2.96 11.05 7.62
C TYR A 207 -3.63 9.85 6.95
N ALA A 208 -3.28 8.62 7.35
CA ALA A 208 -3.85 7.39 6.80
C ALA A 208 -5.38 7.34 6.99
N LYS A 209 -5.87 7.61 8.21
CA LYS A 209 -7.30 7.62 8.54
C LYS A 209 -8.11 8.62 7.72
N VAL A 210 -7.57 9.82 7.54
CA VAL A 210 -8.22 10.87 6.75
C VAL A 210 -8.17 10.52 5.27
N ASP A 211 -7.05 10.02 4.76
CA ASP A 211 -6.94 9.68 3.34
C ASP A 211 -7.85 8.48 2.96
N MET A 212 -8.01 7.51 3.87
CA MET A 212 -8.78 6.28 3.60
C MET A 212 -10.26 6.36 3.96
N HIS A 213 -10.76 7.51 4.42
CA HIS A 213 -12.09 7.56 5.02
C HIS A 213 -13.20 7.16 4.04
N HIS A 214 -13.09 7.54 2.76
CA HIS A 214 -14.07 7.17 1.73
C HIS A 214 -14.06 5.66 1.47
N MET A 215 -12.87 5.09 1.33
CA MET A 215 -12.72 3.66 1.11
C MET A 215 -13.30 2.84 2.27
N TRP A 216 -13.09 3.28 3.51
CA TRP A 216 -13.63 2.60 4.68
C TRP A 216 -15.15 2.76 4.79
N ALA A 217 -15.68 3.94 4.49
CA ALA A 217 -17.12 4.16 4.45
C ALA A 217 -17.81 3.23 3.43
N ASP A 218 -17.21 3.06 2.25
CA ASP A 218 -17.71 2.17 1.21
C ASP A 218 -17.65 0.68 1.61
N VAL A 219 -16.59 0.26 2.28
CA VAL A 219 -16.47 -1.10 2.84
C VAL A 219 -17.58 -1.35 3.86
N LEU A 220 -17.77 -0.43 4.81
CA LEU A 220 -18.80 -0.55 5.83
C LEU A 220 -20.20 -0.57 5.22
N GLN A 221 -20.47 0.31 4.26
CA GLN A 221 -21.77 0.35 3.58
C GLN A 221 -22.09 -0.97 2.87
N ARG A 222 -21.10 -1.61 2.23
CA ARG A 222 -21.26 -2.92 1.59
C ARG A 222 -21.54 -4.03 2.61
N ILE A 223 -20.86 -4.00 3.76
CA ILE A 223 -21.10 -4.93 4.86
C ILE A 223 -22.53 -4.76 5.40
N ASP A 224 -22.95 -3.52 5.69
CA ASP A 224 -24.29 -3.22 6.19
C ASP A 224 -25.38 -3.70 5.22
N LYS A 225 -25.19 -3.49 3.91
CA LYS A 225 -26.10 -4.02 2.88
C LYS A 225 -26.17 -5.54 2.89
N SER A 226 -25.05 -6.21 3.08
CA SER A 226 -24.98 -7.68 3.10
C SER A 226 -25.62 -8.27 4.36
N ILE A 227 -25.57 -7.54 5.47
CA ILE A 227 -26.29 -7.91 6.70
C ILE A 227 -27.81 -7.68 6.52
N ALA A 228 -28.20 -6.55 5.91
CA ALA A 228 -29.60 -6.18 5.76
C ALA A 228 -30.36 -7.03 4.72
N ASP A 229 -29.70 -7.39 3.61
CA ASP A 229 -30.28 -8.20 2.54
C ASP A 229 -29.24 -9.18 1.97
N PRO A 230 -28.94 -10.28 2.70
CA PRO A 230 -27.92 -11.24 2.29
C PRO A 230 -28.27 -12.00 1.00
N GLN A 231 -29.55 -11.99 0.58
CA GLN A 231 -29.98 -12.70 -0.63
C GLN A 231 -29.63 -11.95 -1.91
N HIS A 232 -29.64 -10.61 -1.87
CA HIS A 232 -29.43 -9.77 -3.05
C HIS A 232 -28.13 -8.94 -2.99
N ALA A 233 -27.46 -8.90 -1.84
CA ALA A 233 -26.19 -8.17 -1.71
C ALA A 233 -25.02 -8.87 -2.44
N PRO A 234 -24.05 -8.10 -2.96
CA PRO A 234 -22.83 -8.67 -3.54
C PRO A 234 -22.04 -9.50 -2.52
N ARG A 235 -21.81 -10.77 -2.83
CA ARG A 235 -21.03 -11.70 -1.99
C ARG A 235 -19.53 -11.43 -2.03
N LEU A 236 -19.04 -10.87 -3.13
CA LEU A 236 -17.64 -10.51 -3.34
C LEU A 236 -17.55 -9.10 -3.88
N SER A 237 -16.66 -8.31 -3.31
CA SER A 237 -16.30 -6.99 -3.84
C SER A 237 -14.79 -6.90 -3.93
N ILE A 238 -14.29 -6.60 -5.13
CA ILE A 238 -12.86 -6.48 -5.42
C ILE A 238 -12.56 -5.02 -5.72
N THR A 239 -11.59 -4.45 -5.01
CA THR A 239 -11.06 -3.11 -5.28
C THR A 239 -9.58 -3.21 -5.58
N ILE A 240 -9.17 -2.80 -6.77
CA ILE A 240 -7.76 -2.74 -7.16
C ILE A 240 -7.28 -1.30 -7.02
N GLY A 241 -6.30 -1.09 -6.15
CA GLY A 241 -5.67 0.20 -5.91
C GLY A 241 -4.15 0.13 -6.06
N ASN A 242 -3.49 1.11 -5.46
CA ASN A 242 -2.03 1.24 -5.51
C ASN A 242 -1.35 0.80 -4.21
N LYS A 243 -0.02 0.77 -4.25
CA LYS A 243 0.83 0.56 -3.06
C LYS A 243 0.57 1.56 -1.93
N HIS A 244 -0.02 2.72 -2.22
CA HIS A 244 -0.34 3.75 -1.23
C HIS A 244 -1.64 3.41 -0.48
N SER A 245 -2.73 3.15 -1.21
CA SER A 245 -4.06 2.85 -0.68
C SER A 245 -4.04 1.67 0.29
N LEU A 246 -3.34 0.59 -0.05
CA LEU A 246 -3.23 -0.59 0.82
C LEU A 246 -2.50 -0.33 2.14
N LYS A 247 -1.39 0.41 2.11
CA LYS A 247 -0.60 0.66 3.32
C LYS A 247 -1.30 1.63 4.27
N GLN A 248 -2.18 2.47 3.75
CA GLN A 248 -2.95 3.43 4.53
C GLN A 248 -4.21 2.81 5.11
N LEU A 249 -4.93 1.99 4.33
CA LEU A 249 -6.17 1.33 4.78
C LEU A 249 -5.96 0.52 6.05
N ALA A 250 -4.77 -0.04 6.15
CA ALA A 250 -4.46 -1.05 7.10
C ALA A 250 -4.07 -0.43 8.48
N LEU A 251 -4.01 0.92 8.58
CA LEU A 251 -3.67 1.73 9.77
C LEU A 251 -4.86 2.49 10.36
#